data_AF-A0A9D7PZP3-F1
#
_entry.id   AF-A0A9D7PZP3-F1
#
_cell.length_a   1.000
_cell.length_b   1.000
_cell.length_c   1.000
_cell.angle_alpha   90.00
_cell.angle_beta   90.00
_cell.angle_gamma   90.00
#
_symmetry.space_group_name_H-M   'P 1'
#
loop_
_entity.id
_entity.type
_entity.pdbx_description
1 polymer ?
#
loop_
_entity_poly.entity_id
_entity_poly.type
_entity_poly.pdbx_seq_one_letter_code
_entity_poly.pdbx_strand_id
1 'polypeptide(L)'
;MKFILRKLHSKIDVQKIADREIEGVKITVLDKPEGREVVLVPDEVTVVIRGGIERIGLIKPDEVKALLNYNEMIRDSSGTTVPNIVLPDNVSFVDVKPARIRYIIKQY
;
A
#
# COMPACT_ATOMS: atom_id res chain seq x y z
N MET A 1 -42.93 -38.85 -3.79
CA MET A 1 -42.02 -37.90 -3.10
C MET A 1 -40.84 -37.64 -4.03
N LYS A 2 -40.66 -36.42 -4.54
CA LYS A 2 -39.72 -36.10 -5.64
C LYS A 2 -38.57 -35.25 -5.08
N PHE A 3 -37.36 -35.80 -4.98
CA PHE A 3 -36.18 -35.06 -4.54
C PHE A 3 -35.63 -34.22 -5.71
N ILE A 4 -35.52 -32.91 -5.51
CA ILE A 4 -34.90 -31.98 -6.45
C ILE A 4 -33.44 -31.80 -6.02
N LEU A 5 -32.51 -32.40 -6.77
CA LEU A 5 -31.07 -32.12 -6.63
C LEU A 5 -30.77 -30.80 -7.34
N ARG A 6 -30.64 -29.71 -6.58
CA ARG A 6 -30.10 -28.45 -7.11
C ARG A 6 -28.57 -28.56 -7.19
N LYS A 7 -28.04 -28.65 -8.40
CA LYS A 7 -26.61 -28.61 -8.67
C LYS A 7 -26.14 -27.15 -8.54
N LEU A 8 -25.39 -26.83 -7.48
CA LEU A 8 -24.77 -25.53 -7.29
C LEU A 8 -23.50 -25.47 -8.15
N HIS A 9 -23.53 -24.71 -9.25
CA HIS A 9 -22.32 -24.41 -10.01
C HIS A 9 -21.60 -23.25 -9.31
N SER A 10 -20.59 -23.55 -8.50
CA SER A 10 -19.65 -22.54 -8.01
C SER A 10 -18.43 -22.52 -8.94
N LYS A 11 -18.17 -21.39 -9.60
CA LYS A 11 -16.93 -21.19 -10.37
C LYS A 11 -15.83 -20.87 -9.37
N ILE A 12 -14.96 -21.85 -9.11
CA ILE A 12 -13.73 -21.63 -8.34
C ILE A 12 -12.66 -21.24 -9.36
N ASP A 13 -12.24 -19.99 -9.32
CA ASP A 13 -11.13 -19.49 -10.12
C ASP A 13 -9.81 -19.86 -9.40
N VAL A 14 -9.15 -20.93 -9.88
CA VAL A 14 -7.87 -21.40 -9.31
C VAL A 14 -6.74 -20.67 -10.02
N GLN A 15 -6.37 -19.51 -9.49
CA GLN A 15 -5.24 -18.73 -9.98
C GLN A 15 -3.95 -19.13 -9.26
N LYS A 16 -2.82 -19.10 -9.97
CA LYS A 16 -1.50 -19.20 -9.33
C LYS A 16 -1.26 -17.95 -8.47
N ILE A 17 -0.74 -18.14 -7.27
CA ILE A 17 -0.32 -17.05 -6.39
C ILE A 17 1.13 -16.68 -6.69
N ALA A 18 1.41 -15.38 -6.80
CA ALA A 18 2.77 -14.86 -6.96
C ALA A 18 2.93 -13.53 -6.22
N ASP A 19 4.19 -13.10 -6.13
CA ASP A 19 4.57 -11.81 -5.60
C ASP A 19 4.92 -10.86 -6.75
N ARG A 20 4.56 -9.58 -6.62
CA ARG A 20 4.91 -8.52 -7.57
C ARG A 20 5.43 -7.31 -6.82
N GLU A 21 6.52 -6.74 -7.32
CA GLU A 21 7.02 -5.44 -6.86
C GLU A 21 6.35 -4.32 -7.67
N ILE A 22 5.80 -3.34 -6.96
CA ILE A 22 5.22 -2.12 -7.52
C ILE A 22 6.13 -0.96 -7.12
N GLU A 23 6.90 -0.49 -8.08
CA GLU A 23 7.87 0.60 -7.92
C GLU A 23 7.20 1.98 -8.09
N GLY A 24 7.85 3.02 -7.55
CA GLY A 24 7.43 4.41 -7.75
C GLY A 24 6.13 4.79 -7.02
N VAL A 25 5.75 4.07 -5.97
CA VAL A 25 4.56 4.41 -5.16
C VAL A 25 4.86 5.69 -4.37
N LYS A 26 4.20 6.79 -4.75
CA LYS A 26 4.39 8.09 -4.10
C LYS A 26 3.86 8.10 -2.67
N ILE A 27 4.64 8.69 -1.77
CA ILE A 27 4.25 8.85 -0.37
C ILE A 27 3.41 10.11 -0.21
N THR A 28 2.25 9.99 0.42
CA THR A 28 1.36 11.12 0.74
C THR A 28 1.35 11.38 2.24
N VAL A 29 1.60 12.64 2.63
CA VAL A 29 1.53 13.07 4.03
C VAL A 29 0.13 13.63 4.32
N LEU A 30 -0.58 12.98 5.23
CA LEU A 30 -1.91 13.38 5.71
C LEU A 30 -1.82 14.35 6.88
N ASP A 31 -2.87 15.14 7.08
CA ASP A 31 -3.05 16.08 8.20
C ASP A 31 -1.93 17.14 8.33
N LYS A 32 -1.22 17.43 7.23
CA LYS A 32 -0.21 18.49 7.19
C LYS A 32 -0.89 19.87 7.20
N PRO A 33 -0.70 20.71 8.22
CA PRO A 33 -1.31 22.04 8.25
C PRO A 33 -0.69 22.95 7.18
N GLU A 34 -1.43 24.00 6.84
CA GLU A 34 -0.93 25.05 5.94
C GLU A 34 0.31 25.74 6.54
N GLY A 35 1.24 26.17 5.69
CA GLY A 35 2.51 26.78 6.11
C GLY A 35 3.60 25.80 6.60
N ARG A 36 3.31 24.49 6.66
CA ARG A 36 4.34 23.47 6.93
C ARG A 36 4.78 22.76 5.66
N GLU A 37 6.09 22.60 5.50
CA GLU A 37 6.68 21.78 4.44
C GLU A 37 7.30 20.53 5.06
N VAL A 38 7.04 19.38 4.43
CA VAL A 38 7.62 18.08 4.81
C VAL A 38 8.39 17.57 3.61
N VAL A 39 9.71 17.40 3.78
CA VAL A 39 10.58 16.81 2.76
C VAL A 39 10.83 15.36 3.15
N LEU A 40 10.52 14.43 2.24
CA LEU A 40 10.73 13.00 2.40
C LEU A 40 11.92 12.54 1.58
N VAL A 41 12.74 11.65 2.15
CA VAL A 41 13.89 11.06 1.46
C VAL A 41 13.93 9.55 1.73
N PRO A 42 13.57 8.69 0.75
CA PRO A 42 12.96 9.03 -0.55
C PRO A 42 11.50 9.52 -0.44
N ASP A 43 10.97 10.13 -1.50
CA ASP A 43 9.55 10.54 -1.62
C ASP A 43 8.65 9.44 -2.22
N GLU A 44 9.24 8.28 -2.54
CA GLU A 44 8.58 7.12 -3.09
C GLU A 44 9.14 5.81 -2.52
N VAL A 45 8.34 4.75 -2.62
CA VAL A 45 8.70 3.40 -2.17
C VAL A 45 8.34 2.35 -3.22
N THR A 46 8.98 1.19 -3.10
CA THR A 46 8.56 -0.04 -3.77
C THR A 46 7.73 -0.87 -2.79
N VAL A 47 6.52 -1.26 -3.21
CA VAL A 47 5.63 -2.12 -2.42
C VAL A 47 5.58 -3.50 -3.04
N VAL A 48 5.80 -4.53 -2.22
CA VAL A 48 5.67 -5.93 -2.62
C VAL A 48 4.29 -6.43 -2.22
N ILE A 49 3.53 -6.91 -3.19
CA ILE A 49 2.18 -7.44 -3.02
C ILE A 49 2.11 -8.91 -3.43
N ARG A 50 1.17 -9.65 -2.85
CA ARG A 50 0.88 -11.05 -3.17
C ARG A 50 -0.57 -11.24 -3.56
N GLY A 51 -0.82 -12.05 -4.58
CA GLY A 51 -2.18 -12.39 -5.01
C GLY A 51 -2.18 -13.28 -6.26
N GLY A 52 -3.36 -13.46 -6.85
CA GLY A 52 -3.49 -14.15 -8.13
C GLY A 52 -2.74 -13.40 -9.23
N ILE A 53 -1.95 -14.10 -10.05
CA ILE A 53 -1.09 -13.51 -11.10
C ILE A 53 -1.84 -12.51 -11.99
N GLU A 54 -3.06 -12.86 -12.41
CA GLU A 54 -3.87 -12.00 -13.27
C GLU A 54 -4.27 -10.70 -12.57
N ARG A 55 -4.58 -10.76 -11.27
CA ARG A 55 -4.99 -9.60 -10.48
C ARG A 55 -3.81 -8.70 -10.17
N ILE A 56 -2.73 -9.26 -9.64
CA ILE A 56 -1.56 -8.47 -9.26
C ILE A 56 -0.89 -7.85 -10.50
N GLY A 57 -0.98 -8.48 -11.68
CA GLY A 57 -0.41 -7.95 -12.93
C GLY A 57 -1.13 -6.71 -13.47
N LEU A 58 -2.37 -6.48 -13.07
CA LEU A 58 -3.19 -5.34 -13.54
C LEU A 58 -3.10 -4.11 -12.62
N ILE A 59 -2.67 -4.29 -11.36
CA ILE A 59 -2.60 -3.19 -10.39
C ILE A 59 -1.57 -2.17 -10.85
N LYS A 60 -1.99 -0.90 -10.85
CA LYS A 60 -1.13 0.23 -11.15
C LYS A 60 -0.56 0.88 -9.87
N PRO A 61 0.58 1.59 -9.95
CA PRO A 61 1.17 2.25 -8.79
C PRO A 61 0.27 3.26 -8.08
N ASP A 62 -0.64 3.93 -8.80
CA ASP A 62 -1.60 4.91 -8.27
C ASP A 62 -2.77 4.27 -7.49
N GLU A 63 -3.01 2.97 -7.67
CA GLU A 63 -3.96 2.19 -6.88
C GLU A 63 -3.39 1.75 -5.52
N VAL A 64 -2.07 1.85 -5.35
CA VAL A 64 -1.38 1.59 -4.09
C VAL A 64 -1.06 2.92 -3.41
N LYS A 65 -1.40 3.07 -2.13
CA LYS A 65 -1.13 4.31 -1.39
C LYS A 65 -0.14 4.05 -0.27
N ALA A 66 0.95 4.81 -0.24
CA ALA A 66 1.85 4.91 0.89
C ALA A 66 1.52 6.20 1.66
N LEU A 67 1.04 6.06 2.89
CA LEU A 67 0.50 7.16 3.69
C LEU A 67 1.33 7.40 4.94
N LEU A 68 1.61 8.67 5.24
CA LEU A 68 2.23 9.11 6.49
C LEU A 68 1.32 10.08 7.22
N ASN A 69 1.22 9.99 8.54
CA ASN A 69 0.47 10.96 9.34
C ASN A 69 1.41 12.04 9.91
N TYR A 70 1.17 13.31 9.56
CA TYR A 70 1.98 14.43 10.05
C TYR A 70 2.05 14.50 11.58
N ASN A 71 0.94 14.22 12.28
CA ASN A 71 0.88 14.28 13.73
C ASN A 71 1.72 13.18 14.40
N GLU A 72 1.91 12.04 13.75
CA GLU A 72 2.82 10.99 14.23
C GLU A 72 4.28 11.40 14.01
N MET A 73 4.58 12.00 12.86
CA MET A 73 5.93 12.46 12.52
C MET A 73 6.45 13.57 13.45
N ILE A 74 5.60 14.49 13.92
CA ILE A 74 6.03 15.53 14.87
C ILE A 74 6.23 14.99 16.30
N ARG A 75 5.56 13.88 16.64
CA ARG A 75 5.71 13.22 17.96
C ARG A 75 6.95 12.34 18.01
N ASP A 76 7.35 11.78 16.87
CA ASP A 76 8.56 10.97 16.72
C ASP A 76 9.79 11.89 16.57
N SER A 77 10.78 11.72 17.45
CA SER A 77 12.04 12.47 17.43
C SER A 77 13.16 11.78 16.64
N SER A 78 12.89 10.61 16.06
CA SER A 78 13.90 9.81 15.36
C SER A 78 14.28 10.35 13.99
N GLY A 79 13.49 11.27 13.42
CA GLY A 79 13.68 11.77 12.05
C GLY A 79 13.42 10.71 10.97
N THR A 80 12.80 9.59 11.35
CA THR A 80 12.42 8.51 10.43
C THR A 80 11.01 8.01 10.72
N THR A 81 10.31 7.54 9.69
CA THR A 81 8.92 7.04 9.82
C THR A 81 8.68 5.86 8.89
N VAL A 82 7.61 5.10 9.14
CA VAL A 82 7.20 3.94 8.33
C VAL A 82 5.85 4.26 7.69
N PRO A 83 5.73 4.17 6.35
CA PRO A 83 4.47 4.44 5.68
C PRO A 83 3.44 3.35 5.96
N ASN A 84 2.19 3.76 6.18
CA ASN A 84 1.05 2.87 6.15
C ASN A 84 0.67 2.57 4.71
N ILE A 85 0.62 1.29 4.34
CA ILE A 85 0.34 0.85 2.98
C ILE A 85 -1.14 0.48 2.86
N VAL A 86 -1.84 1.14 1.92
CA VAL A 86 -3.22 0.81 1.55
C VAL A 86 -3.19 0.15 0.17
N LEU A 87 -3.76 -1.05 0.12
CA LEU A 87 -3.82 -1.88 -1.08
C LEU A 87 -5.26 -2.02 -1.57
N PRO A 88 -5.47 -2.26 -2.88
CA PRO A 88 -6.78 -2.62 -3.42
C PRO A 88 -7.23 -4.02 -2.94
N ASP A 89 -8.50 -4.35 -3.16
CA ASP A 89 -9.07 -5.63 -2.72
C ASP A 89 -8.43 -6.85 -3.41
N ASN A 90 -8.43 -7.99 -2.70
CA ASN A 90 -7.96 -9.29 -3.17
C ASN A 90 -6.45 -9.38 -3.43
N VAL A 91 -5.67 -8.52 -2.78
CA VAL A 91 -4.21 -8.65 -2.68
C VAL A 91 -3.76 -8.46 -1.24
N SER A 92 -2.63 -9.06 -0.91
CA SER A 92 -2.02 -9.00 0.41
C SER A 92 -0.71 -8.23 0.36
N PHE A 93 -0.44 -7.48 1.42
CA PHE A 93 0.86 -6.85 1.64
C PHE A 93 1.91 -7.90 1.97
N VAL A 94 3.11 -7.76 1.39
CA VAL A 94 4.26 -8.61 1.69
C VAL A 94 5.38 -7.79 2.33
N ASP A 95 5.80 -6.71 1.68
CA ASP A 95 6.94 -5.90 2.12
C ASP A 95 6.90 -4.48 1.50
N VAL A 96 7.68 -3.56 2.08
CA VAL A 96 7.90 -2.22 1.54
C VAL A 96 9.37 -1.82 1.64
N LYS A 97 9.91 -1.27 0.55
CA LYS A 97 11.32 -0.90 0.42
C LYS A 97 11.48 0.54 -0.05
N PRO A 98 12.25 1.38 0.66
CA PRO A 98 12.75 1.16 2.01
C PRO A 98 11.62 1.17 3.06
N ALA A 99 11.78 0.40 4.13
CA ALA A 99 10.80 0.35 5.21
C ALA A 99 10.76 1.62 6.06
N ARG A 100 11.89 2.33 6.19
CA ARG A 100 11.98 3.59 6.93
C ARG A 100 12.32 4.74 5.97
N ILE A 101 11.58 5.82 6.12
CA ILE A 101 11.71 7.04 5.34
C ILE A 101 12.24 8.14 6.25
N ARG A 102 13.30 8.83 5.83
CA ARG A 102 13.75 10.03 6.55
C ARG A 102 12.87 11.21 6.18
N TYR A 103 12.57 12.05 7.16
CA TYR A 103 11.80 13.27 6.92
C TYR A 103 12.43 14.49 7.58
N ILE A 104 12.19 15.66 6.99
CA ILE A 104 12.56 16.96 7.53
C ILE A 104 11.31 17.84 7.50
N ILE A 105 10.95 18.43 8.64
CA ILE A 105 9.83 19.36 8.76
C ILE A 105 10.39 20.77 8.83
N LYS A 106 10.07 21.60 7.83
CA LYS A 106 10.44 23.02 7.80
C LYS A 106 9.27 23.88 8.28
N GLN A 107 9.61 24.95 8.98
CA GLN A 107 8.70 25.99 9.43
C GLN A 107 9.15 27.30 8.78
N TYR A 108 8.20 28.04 8.22
CA TYR A 108 8.41 29.39 7.72
C TYR A 108 7.81 30.39 8.71
#